data_AF-A0A967U6W4-F1
#
_entry.id   AF-A0A967U6W4-F1
#
_cell.length_a   1.000
_cell.length_b   1.000
_cell.length_c   1.000
_cell.angle_alpha   90.00
_cell.angle_beta   90.00
_cell.angle_gamma   90.00
#
_symmetry.space_group_name_H-M   'P 1'
#
loop_
_entity.id
_entity.type
_entity.pdbx_description
1 polymer ?
#
loop_
_entity_poly.entity_id
_entity_poly.type
_entity_poly.pdbx_seq_one_letter_code
_entity_poly.pdbx_strand_id
1 'polypeptide(L)'
;YGPLPDQVADLRLPDGPGPHPVAVVLHGGFWRDVWTRDLMDGIAVDLTRRGWATWNIEYRRVGSGGGFPETLEDVAAAIDHLDGLAGDRSLDVATVVTVGHSAGGHLALWAAARPKLDVGTSGAGPRVLVSA
;
A
#
# COMPACT_ATOMS: atom_id res chain seq x y z
N TYR A 1 -5.96 4.12 -7.16
CA TYR A 1 -5.20 5.32 -6.74
C TYR A 1 -4.59 6.07 -7.92
N GLY A 2 -4.54 5.48 -9.13
CA GLY A 2 -4.11 6.16 -10.35
C GLY A 2 -4.90 5.69 -11.57
N PRO A 3 -4.62 6.22 -12.77
CA PRO A 3 -5.40 5.94 -13.97
C PRO A 3 -5.06 4.61 -14.67
N LEU A 4 -3.94 3.97 -14.33
CA LEU A 4 -3.51 2.73 -14.99
C LEU A 4 -4.24 1.50 -14.43
N PRO A 5 -4.38 0.40 -15.21
CA PRO A 5 -5.12 -0.79 -14.77
C PRO A 5 -4.61 -1.42 -13.47
N ASP A 6 -3.30 -1.42 -13.27
CA ASP A 6 -2.65 -1.94 -12.06
C ASP A 6 -2.58 -0.92 -10.91
N GLN A 7 -3.01 0.34 -11.12
CA GLN A 7 -3.01 1.38 -10.09
C GLN A 7 -4.32 1.41 -9.29
N VAL A 8 -4.72 0.23 -8.81
CA VAL A 8 -5.96 -0.02 -8.08
C VAL A 8 -5.66 -0.56 -6.68
N ALA A 9 -6.63 -0.44 -5.79
CA ALA A 9 -6.54 -0.99 -4.45
C ALA A 9 -7.93 -1.26 -3.90
N ASP A 10 -8.05 -2.27 -3.06
CA ASP A 10 -9.28 -2.59 -2.35
C ASP A 10 -9.20 -2.01 -0.93
N LEU A 11 -10.07 -1.05 -0.64
CA LEU A 11 -10.29 -0.55 0.72
C LEU A 11 -11.33 -1.40 1.43
N ARG A 12 -10.97 -1.96 2.58
CA ARG A 12 -11.92 -2.61 3.50
C ARG A 12 -11.91 -1.85 4.82
N LEU A 13 -13.10 -1.52 5.31
CA LEU A 13 -13.29 -0.82 6.58
C LEU A 13 -13.78 -1.80 7.64
N PRO A 14 -13.26 -1.73 8.88
CA PRO A 14 -13.79 -2.50 9.98
C PRO A 14 -15.17 -1.98 10.40
N ASP A 15 -15.89 -2.78 11.18
CA ASP A 15 -17.14 -2.33 11.81
C ASP A 15 -16.85 -1.32 12.94
N GLY A 16 -17.82 -0.43 13.20
CA GLY A 16 -17.76 0.55 14.30
C GLY A 16 -17.31 1.94 13.88
N PRO A 17 -17.25 2.90 14.83
CA PRO A 17 -16.84 4.26 14.54
C PRO A 17 -15.32 4.35 14.32
N GLY A 18 -14.90 5.17 13.34
CA GLY A 18 -13.50 5.53 13.12
C GLY A 18 -13.04 6.74 13.97
N PRO A 19 -11.84 7.29 13.68
CA PRO A 19 -10.98 6.92 12.57
C PRO A 19 -10.25 5.59 12.80
N HIS A 20 -10.05 4.81 11.74
CA HIS A 20 -9.44 3.48 11.81
C HIS A 20 -7.96 3.52 11.40
N PRO A 21 -7.05 2.87 12.15
CA PRO A 21 -5.66 2.74 11.73
C PRO A 21 -5.60 1.90 10.45
N VAL A 22 -4.63 2.21 9.58
CA VAL A 22 -4.57 1.64 8.22
C VAL A 22 -3.43 0.63 8.10
N ALA A 23 -3.74 -0.56 7.59
CA ALA A 23 -2.74 -1.52 7.14
C ALA A 23 -2.70 -1.54 5.61
N VAL A 24 -1.59 -1.08 5.03
CA VAL A 24 -1.28 -1.19 3.61
C VAL A 24 -0.75 -2.59 3.34
N VAL A 25 -1.47 -3.36 2.55
CA VAL A 25 -1.19 -4.78 2.31
C VAL A 25 -0.56 -4.95 0.92
N LEU A 26 0.61 -5.57 0.86
CA LEU A 26 1.42 -5.73 -0.34
C LEU A 26 1.66 -7.20 -0.67
N HIS A 27 1.22 -7.63 -1.85
CA HIS A 27 1.38 -9.00 -2.29
C HIS A 27 2.80 -9.36 -2.73
N GLY A 28 3.08 -10.65 -2.77
CA GLY A 28 4.36 -11.20 -3.24
C GLY A 28 4.33 -11.51 -4.74
N GLY A 29 4.95 -12.62 -5.13
CA GLY A 29 4.92 -13.08 -6.52
C GLY A 29 6.15 -12.67 -7.34
N PHE A 30 7.28 -12.40 -6.69
CA PHE A 30 8.56 -12.13 -7.35
C PHE A 30 8.49 -10.95 -8.35
N TRP A 31 7.62 -9.97 -8.07
CA TRP A 31 7.31 -8.83 -8.95
C TRP A 31 6.82 -9.22 -10.35
N ARG A 32 6.35 -10.44 -10.57
CA ARG A 32 5.87 -10.91 -11.88
C ARG A 32 4.38 -10.61 -12.04
N ASP A 33 4.00 -10.20 -13.24
CA ASP A 33 2.65 -9.79 -13.59
C ASP A 33 1.57 -10.88 -13.49
N VAL A 34 1.98 -12.15 -13.49
CA VAL A 34 1.10 -13.33 -13.30
C VAL A 34 0.51 -13.47 -11.90
N TRP A 35 0.99 -12.70 -10.92
CA TRP A 35 0.50 -12.71 -9.55
C TRP A 35 -0.07 -11.34 -9.20
N THR A 36 -1.19 -11.33 -8.47
CA THR A 36 -1.93 -10.12 -8.14
C THR A 36 -2.19 -9.99 -6.63
N ARG A 37 -2.80 -8.87 -6.24
CA ARG A 37 -3.14 -8.55 -4.84
C ARG A 37 -4.07 -9.55 -4.14
N ASP A 38 -4.79 -10.38 -4.89
CA ASP A 38 -5.67 -11.44 -4.38
C ASP A 38 -4.93 -12.46 -3.49
N LEU A 39 -3.61 -12.64 -3.70
CA LEU A 39 -2.75 -13.42 -2.81
C LEU A 39 -2.79 -12.96 -1.35
N MET A 40 -3.18 -11.71 -1.10
CA MET A 40 -3.24 -11.12 0.24
C MET A 40 -4.67 -10.86 0.73
N ASP A 41 -5.71 -11.33 0.03
CA ASP A 41 -7.10 -11.11 0.45
C ASP A 41 -7.37 -11.70 1.84
N GLY A 42 -6.80 -12.87 2.14
CA GLY A 42 -6.97 -13.51 3.44
C GLY A 42 -6.47 -12.66 4.61
N ILE A 43 -5.27 -12.06 4.48
CA ILE A 43 -4.71 -11.20 5.54
C ILE A 43 -5.43 -9.86 5.61
N ALA A 44 -5.87 -9.31 4.47
CA ALA A 44 -6.65 -8.08 4.43
C ALA A 44 -7.99 -8.26 5.17
N VAL A 45 -8.70 -9.37 4.94
CA VAL A 45 -9.95 -9.68 5.64
C VAL A 45 -9.72 -9.89 7.15
N ASP A 46 -8.68 -10.62 7.54
CA ASP A 46 -8.38 -10.88 8.96
C ASP A 46 -8.03 -9.59 9.71
N LEU A 47 -7.18 -8.73 9.16
CA LEU A 47 -6.83 -7.43 9.76
C LEU A 47 -8.06 -6.52 9.89
N THR A 48 -8.94 -6.50 8.88
CA THR A 48 -10.19 -5.75 8.96
C THR A 48 -11.12 -6.24 10.06
N ARG A 49 -11.25 -7.55 10.25
CA ARG A 49 -12.01 -8.11 11.39
C ARG A 49 -11.42 -7.75 12.75
N ARG A 50 -10.13 -7.37 12.80
CA ARG A 50 -9.42 -6.95 14.02
C ARG A 50 -9.39 -5.43 14.22
N GLY A 51 -10.16 -4.67 13.44
CA GLY A 51 -10.31 -3.23 13.63
C GLY A 51 -9.38 -2.35 12.79
N TRP A 52 -8.67 -2.92 11.81
CA TRP A 52 -7.82 -2.14 10.90
C TRP A 52 -8.53 -1.87 9.57
N ALA A 53 -8.49 -0.63 9.09
CA ALA A 53 -8.79 -0.40 7.68
C ALA A 53 -7.68 -1.05 6.85
N THR A 54 -8.01 -1.87 5.86
CA THR A 54 -7.00 -2.47 4.98
C THR A 54 -7.03 -1.84 3.62
N TRP A 55 -5.84 -1.51 3.12
CA TRP A 55 -5.60 -0.96 1.80
C TRP A 55 -4.78 -2.00 1.03
N ASN A 56 -5.46 -2.98 0.43
CA ASN A 56 -4.81 -4.05 -0.33
C ASN A 56 -4.51 -3.55 -1.75
N ILE A 57 -3.25 -3.24 -2.02
CA ILE A 57 -2.86 -2.50 -3.23
C ILE A 57 -2.40 -3.45 -4.33
N GLU A 58 -2.73 -3.09 -5.57
CA GLU A 58 -2.04 -3.57 -6.76
C GLU A 58 -0.98 -2.54 -7.18
N TYR A 59 0.05 -2.98 -7.89
CA TYR A 59 1.10 -2.10 -8.44
C TYR A 59 1.61 -2.69 -9.75
N ARG A 60 2.13 -1.88 -10.68
CA ARG A 60 2.72 -2.43 -11.91
C ARG A 60 3.87 -3.38 -11.61
N ARG A 61 3.91 -4.49 -12.34
CA ARG A 61 4.84 -5.62 -12.15
C ARG A 61 5.73 -5.77 -13.38
N VAL A 62 6.84 -6.50 -13.24
CA VAL A 62 7.68 -6.87 -14.39
C VAL A 62 6.85 -7.76 -15.32
N GLY A 63 6.77 -7.34 -16.59
CA GLY A 63 5.86 -7.90 -17.58
C GLY A 63 4.65 -7.00 -17.90
N SER A 64 4.26 -6.13 -16.97
CA SER A 64 3.13 -5.18 -17.12
C SER A 64 3.52 -3.70 -16.97
N GLY A 65 4.74 -3.33 -17.41
CA GLY A 65 5.23 -1.95 -17.36
C GLY A 65 5.67 -1.49 -15.97
N GLY A 66 5.89 -2.43 -15.05
CA GLY A 66 6.55 -2.23 -13.76
C GLY A 66 8.04 -2.57 -13.82
N GLY A 67 8.66 -2.63 -12.64
CA GLY A 67 10.11 -2.68 -12.46
C GLY A 67 10.60 -1.48 -11.67
N PHE A 68 11.92 -1.28 -11.66
CA PHE A 68 12.47 -0.04 -11.12
C PHE A 68 12.46 1.05 -12.21
N PRO A 69 11.93 2.26 -11.93
CA PRO A 69 11.35 2.72 -10.66
C PRO A 69 9.82 2.52 -10.53
N GLU A 70 9.12 2.14 -11.59
CA GLU A 70 7.65 2.22 -11.71
C GLU A 70 6.88 1.47 -10.61
N THR A 71 7.33 0.28 -10.21
CA THR A 71 6.72 -0.49 -9.12
C THR A 71 6.81 0.26 -7.79
N LEU A 72 7.94 0.91 -7.52
CA LEU A 72 8.15 1.69 -6.30
C LEU A 72 7.28 2.94 -6.30
N GLU A 73 7.20 3.62 -7.44
CA GLU A 73 6.36 4.80 -7.62
C GLU A 73 4.88 4.49 -7.44
N ASP A 74 4.42 3.35 -7.95
CA ASP A 74 3.04 2.87 -7.76
C ASP A 74 2.74 2.61 -6.28
N VAL A 75 3.63 1.91 -5.57
CA VAL A 75 3.48 1.68 -4.12
C VAL A 75 3.46 2.99 -3.33
N ALA A 76 4.36 3.92 -3.65
CA ALA A 76 4.40 5.24 -3.03
C ALA A 76 3.12 6.03 -3.29
N ALA A 77 2.66 6.07 -4.53
CA ALA A 77 1.44 6.75 -4.93
C ALA A 77 0.21 6.15 -4.24
N ALA A 78 0.14 4.81 -4.12
CA ALA A 78 -0.95 4.13 -3.42
C ALA A 78 -1.02 4.52 -1.94
N ILE A 79 0.13 4.58 -1.26
CA ILE A 79 0.22 4.98 0.16
C ILE A 79 -0.16 6.45 0.32
N ASP A 80 0.42 7.32 -0.50
CA ASP A 80 0.17 8.77 -0.41
C ASP A 80 -1.28 9.13 -0.78
N HIS A 81 -1.96 8.28 -1.56
CA HIS A 81 -3.38 8.46 -1.87
C HIS A 81 -4.30 8.35 -0.64
N LEU A 82 -3.84 7.73 0.46
CA LEU A 82 -4.60 7.66 1.71
C LEU A 82 -4.90 9.05 2.30
N ASP A 83 -4.01 10.03 2.07
CA ASP A 83 -4.21 11.43 2.49
C ASP A 83 -5.53 12.00 1.93
N GLY A 84 -5.81 11.72 0.65
CA GLY A 84 -7.04 12.13 -0.01
C GLY A 84 -8.29 11.33 0.36
N LEU A 85 -8.12 10.16 1.00
CA LEU A 85 -9.23 9.29 1.44
C LEU A 85 -9.58 9.50 2.91
N ALA A 86 -8.68 10.09 3.71
CA ALA A 86 -8.74 10.06 5.17
C ALA A 86 -10.07 10.58 5.75
N GLY A 87 -10.51 11.76 5.30
CA GLY A 87 -11.74 12.39 5.78
C GLY A 87 -12.99 11.57 5.44
N ASP A 88 -13.21 11.31 4.15
CA ASP A 88 -14.43 10.67 3.64
C ASP A 88 -14.58 9.21 4.10
N ARG A 89 -13.47 8.56 4.46
CA ARG A 89 -13.44 7.14 4.84
C ARG A 89 -13.15 6.91 6.32
N SER A 90 -13.03 7.97 7.12
CA SER A 90 -12.67 7.90 8.54
C SER A 90 -11.42 7.04 8.77
N LEU A 91 -10.33 7.37 8.06
CA LEU A 91 -9.03 6.69 8.22
C LEU A 91 -8.13 7.53 9.13
N ASP A 92 -7.44 6.85 10.04
CA ASP A 92 -6.35 7.43 10.83
C ASP A 92 -5.04 7.31 10.05
N VAL A 93 -4.74 8.33 9.24
CA VAL A 93 -3.48 8.40 8.47
C VAL A 93 -2.27 8.82 9.33
N ALA A 94 -2.47 9.05 10.64
CA ALA A 94 -1.34 9.13 11.58
C ALA A 94 -0.83 7.75 12.00
N THR A 95 -1.65 6.70 11.85
CA THR A 95 -1.31 5.32 12.16
C THR A 95 -1.44 4.44 10.92
N VAL A 96 -0.38 4.38 10.11
CA VAL A 96 -0.33 3.57 8.89
C VAL A 96 0.81 2.57 8.99
N VAL A 97 0.52 1.28 8.86
CA VAL A 97 1.53 0.21 8.83
C VAL A 97 1.56 -0.47 7.47
N THR A 98 2.69 -1.06 7.10
CA THR A 98 2.80 -1.91 5.91
C THR A 98 2.91 -3.39 6.31
N VAL A 99 2.20 -4.24 5.58
CA VAL A 99 2.27 -5.70 5.73
C VAL A 99 2.52 -6.31 4.36
N GLY A 100 3.63 -7.03 4.21
CA GLY A 100 4.03 -7.57 2.92
C GLY A 100 4.62 -8.96 3.00
N HIS A 101 4.38 -9.77 1.95
CA HIS A 101 4.93 -11.13 1.84
C HIS A 101 5.94 -11.23 0.68
N SER A 102 7.13 -11.80 0.92
CA SER A 102 8.18 -12.00 -0.09
C SER A 102 8.56 -10.69 -0.81
N ALA A 103 8.34 -10.58 -2.12
CA ALA A 103 8.49 -9.34 -2.89
C ALA A 103 7.72 -8.16 -2.26
N GLY A 104 6.51 -8.41 -1.73
CA GLY A 104 5.73 -7.42 -0.99
C GLY A 104 6.36 -7.05 0.35
N GLY A 105 7.07 -7.97 1.00
CA GLY A 105 7.82 -7.69 2.23
C GLY A 105 9.02 -6.78 1.96
N HIS A 106 9.70 -6.97 0.84
CA HIS A 106 10.69 -6.02 0.33
C HIS A 106 10.07 -4.63 0.11
N LEU A 107 8.92 -4.55 -0.58
CA LEU A 107 8.24 -3.28 -0.84
C LEU A 107 7.74 -2.61 0.44
N ALA A 108 7.28 -3.38 1.43
CA ALA A 108 6.86 -2.89 2.74
C ALA A 108 8.03 -2.23 3.49
N LEU A 109 9.19 -2.87 3.50
CA LEU A 109 10.41 -2.33 4.12
C LEU A 109 10.89 -1.07 3.39
N TRP A 110 10.91 -1.10 2.05
CA TRP A 110 11.26 0.07 1.24
C TRP A 110 10.31 1.24 1.50
N ALA A 111 9.00 0.99 1.56
CA ALA A 111 7.99 2.02 1.81
C ALA A 111 8.19 2.70 3.17
N ALA A 112 8.53 1.95 4.22
CA ALA A 112 8.88 2.50 5.54
C ALA A 112 10.17 3.33 5.54
N ALA A 113 11.09 3.05 4.62
CA ALA A 113 12.34 3.81 4.47
C ALA A 113 12.19 5.11 3.64
N ARG A 114 11.06 5.34 2.96
CA ARG A 114 10.82 6.51 2.10
C ARG A 114 11.20 7.87 2.72
N PRO A 115 10.92 8.17 4.01
CA PRO A 115 11.32 9.45 4.62
C PRO A 115 12.83 9.66 4.73
N LYS A 116 13.62 8.58 4.62
CA LYS A 116 15.09 8.60 4.73
C LYS A 116 15.78 8.63 3.38
N LEU A 117 15.03 8.59 2.27
CA LEU A 117 15.59 8.66 0.93
C LEU A 117 16.03 10.09 0.60
N ASP A 118 17.11 10.20 -0.16
CA ASP A 118 17.59 11.50 -0.64
C ASP A 118 16.56 12.18 -1.54
N VAL A 119 16.48 13.50 -1.44
CA VAL A 119 15.61 14.33 -2.28
C VAL A 119 15.88 14.05 -3.76
N GLY A 120 14.82 13.76 -4.51
CA GLY A 120 14.90 13.39 -5.94
C GLY A 120 14.95 11.89 -6.21
N THR A 121 15.10 11.05 -5.18
CA THR A 121 14.91 9.59 -5.32
C THR A 121 13.43 9.27 -5.55
N SER A 122 13.11 8.36 -6.47
CA SER A 122 11.73 7.90 -6.69
C SER A 122 11.09 7.43 -5.38
N GLY A 123 9.93 8.01 -5.05
CA GLY A 123 9.20 7.72 -3.82
C GLY A 123 9.65 8.50 -2.56
N ALA A 124 10.69 9.34 -2.62
CA ALA A 124 11.06 10.21 -1.50
C ALA A 124 9.99 11.27 -1.18
N GLY A 125 10.06 11.87 0.00
CA GLY A 125 9.13 12.92 0.44
C GLY A 125 7.66 12.46 0.55
N PRO A 126 7.38 11.37 1.31
CA PRO A 126 6.03 10.83 1.42
C PRO A 126 5.03 11.84 2.01
N ARG A 127 3.79 11.80 1.52
CA ARG A 127 2.66 12.54 2.12
C ARG A 127 2.13 11.82 3.35
N VAL A 128 2.10 10.49 3.29
CA VAL A 128 1.65 9.62 4.38
C VAL A 128 2.85 8.82 4.88
N LEU A 129 3.14 8.95 6.18
CA LEU A 129 4.23 8.22 6.83
C LEU A 129 3.76 6.82 7.21
N VAL A 130 4.59 5.82 6.91
CA VAL A 130 4.42 4.47 7.44
C VAL A 130 5.09 4.44 8.82
N SER A 131 4.30 4.16 9.85
CA SER A 131 4.75 3.90 11.21
C SER A 131 5.64 2.66 11.23
N ALA A 132 6.81 2.79 11.86
CA ALA A 132 7.78 1.70 12.05
C ALA A 132 7.51 0.93 13.36
#